data_AF-A0A965LNE2-F1
#
_entry.id   AF-A0A965LNE2-F1
#
_cell.length_a   1.000
_cell.length_b   1.000
_cell.length_c   1.000
_cell.angle_alpha   90.00
_cell.angle_beta   90.00
_cell.angle_gamma   90.00
#
_symmetry.space_group_name_H-M   'P 1'
#
loop_
_entity.id
_entity.type
_entity.pdbx_description
1 polymer ?
#
loop_
_entity_poly.entity_id
_entity_poly.type
_entity_poly.pdbx_seq_one_letter_code
_entity_poly.pdbx_strand_id
1 'polypeptide(L)'
;MNKRRHIISLVLLVVVVLGSFTANLIAGNKPALGLDLQGGASVTLQPEGEYDKANLDVAVEIIRARVDSIGVAEPEIILQGGTVIVNLPGVKDQQQALDIIGRTGELLLRPVLQTGMLKDNGSTTIPGDTTQDTKQPAVTDTVPVAGGPGSSRHINTSTVTSTTVPVSGSTTVPVLDSATVAPTDAAAAPKVELGTDPNDPTQTVLLLDKQGIAYVVGPAGASGKVFKNDARADVQTGEWTVVVSLRSGADGDVQWNKMAAACFNRTEVCPTGQLAMVLDGTVISAPTVNEPEFTGGSVQISGAFTAT
;
A
#
# COMPACT_ATOMS: atom_id res chain seq x y z
N MET A 1 -32.32 -10.38 -74.91
CA MET A 1 -31.71 -10.01 -73.60
C MET A 1 -31.41 -11.27 -72.81
N ASN A 2 -30.16 -11.46 -72.39
CA ASN A 2 -29.63 -12.79 -72.07
C ASN A 2 -29.83 -13.14 -70.58
N LYS A 3 -31.07 -13.44 -70.19
CA LYS A 3 -31.48 -13.73 -68.80
C LYS A 3 -30.51 -14.69 -68.06
N ARG A 4 -30.03 -15.76 -68.72
CA ARG A 4 -29.06 -16.71 -68.15
C ARG A 4 -27.73 -16.06 -67.71
N ARG A 5 -27.20 -15.08 -68.45
CA ARG A 5 -25.96 -14.38 -68.08
C ARG A 5 -26.15 -13.52 -66.82
N HIS A 6 -27.31 -12.87 -66.69
CA HIS A 6 -27.64 -12.09 -65.50
C HIS A 6 -27.87 -12.98 -64.27
N ILE A 7 -28.51 -14.15 -64.43
CA ILE A 7 -28.68 -15.13 -63.35
C ILE A 7 -27.33 -15.64 -62.85
N ILE A 8 -26.41 -16.00 -63.74
CA ILE A 8 -25.04 -16.45 -63.36
C ILE A 8 -24.29 -15.35 -62.61
N SER A 9 -24.37 -14.09 -63.09
CA SER A 9 -23.75 -12.94 -62.42
C SER A 9 -24.33 -12.68 -61.02
N LEU A 10 -25.63 -12.87 -60.84
CA LEU A 10 -26.32 -12.67 -59.57
C LEU A 10 -25.94 -13.77 -58.56
N VAL A 11 -25.92 -15.03 -58.99
CA VAL A 11 -25.48 -16.15 -58.14
C VAL A 11 -24.02 -15.99 -57.71
N LEU A 12 -23.13 -15.59 -58.63
CA LEU A 12 -21.72 -15.37 -58.30
C LEU A 12 -21.54 -14.22 -57.29
N LEU A 13 -22.28 -13.11 -57.45
CA LEU A 13 -22.27 -12.00 -56.49
C LEU A 13 -22.76 -12.44 -55.10
N VAL A 14 -23.86 -13.21 -55.03
CA VAL A 14 -24.37 -13.74 -53.76
C VAL A 14 -23.35 -14.65 -53.08
N VAL A 15 -22.66 -15.52 -53.82
CA VAL A 15 -21.59 -16.38 -53.27
C VAL A 15 -20.42 -15.55 -52.73
N VAL A 16 -20.00 -14.48 -53.43
CA VAL A 16 -18.93 -13.58 -52.95
C VAL A 16 -19.33 -12.81 -51.70
N VAL A 17 -20.59 -12.35 -51.61
CA VAL A 17 -21.11 -11.66 -50.41
C VAL A 17 -21.18 -12.61 -49.21
N LEU A 18 -21.74 -13.81 -49.39
CA LEU A 18 -21.84 -14.81 -48.33
C LEU A 18 -20.45 -15.33 -47.90
N GLY A 19 -19.53 -15.52 -48.85
CA GLY A 19 -18.13 -15.90 -48.57
C GLY A 19 -17.40 -14.83 -47.76
N SER A 20 -17.51 -13.56 -48.17
CA SER A 20 -16.93 -12.44 -47.41
C SER A 20 -17.52 -12.31 -46.00
N PHE A 21 -18.84 -12.47 -45.85
CA PHE A 21 -19.52 -12.38 -44.55
C PHE A 21 -19.14 -13.53 -43.61
N THR A 22 -19.09 -14.77 -44.11
CA THR A 22 -18.66 -15.94 -43.32
C THR A 22 -17.18 -15.88 -42.96
N ALA A 23 -16.30 -15.40 -43.85
CA ALA A 23 -14.90 -15.13 -43.52
C ALA A 23 -14.75 -14.09 -42.40
N ASN A 24 -15.55 -13.02 -42.43
CA ASN A 24 -15.53 -11.98 -41.40
C ASN A 24 -15.99 -12.49 -40.01
N LEU A 25 -17.02 -13.34 -39.99
CA LEU A 25 -17.48 -14.03 -38.77
C LEU A 25 -16.42 -14.97 -38.17
N ILE A 26 -15.70 -15.73 -39.01
CA ILE A 26 -14.64 -16.64 -38.57
C ILE A 26 -13.40 -15.87 -38.09
N ALA A 27 -13.09 -14.73 -38.69
CA ALA A 27 -11.97 -13.86 -38.29
C ALA A 27 -12.14 -13.25 -36.89
N GLY A 28 -13.34 -13.34 -36.28
CA GLY A 28 -13.57 -12.88 -34.92
C GLY A 28 -13.61 -11.35 -34.77
N ASN A 29 -13.74 -10.61 -35.88
CA ASN A 29 -13.93 -9.16 -35.89
C ASN A 29 -15.27 -8.80 -35.22
N LYS A 30 -15.22 -8.53 -33.92
CA LYS A 30 -16.36 -7.99 -33.17
C LYS A 30 -16.41 -6.47 -33.37
N PRO A 31 -17.56 -5.88 -33.75
CA PRO A 31 -17.72 -4.43 -33.72
C PRO A 31 -17.45 -3.90 -32.30
N ALA A 32 -16.80 -2.74 -32.19
CA ALA A 32 -16.75 -2.02 -30.92
C ALA A 32 -18.20 -1.69 -30.51
N LEU A 33 -18.61 -2.16 -29.33
CA LEU A 33 -19.95 -1.90 -28.82
C LEU A 33 -19.93 -0.59 -28.02
N GLY A 34 -20.91 0.27 -28.23
CA GLY A 34 -21.00 1.52 -27.48
C GLY A 34 -21.32 1.30 -25.99
N LEU A 35 -21.18 2.37 -25.21
CA LEU A 35 -21.42 2.42 -23.75
C LEU A 35 -22.72 1.70 -23.30
N ASP A 36 -23.80 1.85 -24.07
CA ASP A 36 -25.13 1.25 -23.81
C ASP A 36 -25.18 -0.27 -24.00
N LEU A 37 -24.30 -0.84 -24.82
CA LEU A 37 -24.27 -2.28 -25.17
C LEU A 37 -23.08 -3.04 -24.55
N GLN A 38 -22.03 -2.34 -24.16
CA GLN A 38 -20.83 -2.94 -23.54
C GLN A 38 -20.69 -2.62 -22.05
N GLY A 39 -21.39 -1.60 -21.55
CA GLY A 39 -21.16 -1.02 -20.23
C GLY A 39 -19.87 -0.18 -20.19
N GLY A 40 -19.83 0.74 -19.23
CA GLY A 40 -18.68 1.62 -19.01
C GLY A 40 -19.01 2.70 -17.98
N ALA A 41 -18.00 3.46 -17.56
CA ALA A 41 -18.18 4.57 -16.63
C ALA A 41 -17.96 5.91 -17.34
N SER A 42 -18.68 6.94 -16.92
CA SER A 42 -18.44 8.33 -17.31
C SER A 42 -18.36 9.18 -16.04
N VAL A 43 -17.32 10.02 -15.95
CA VAL A 43 -17.01 10.82 -14.77
C VAL A 43 -16.79 12.27 -15.19
N THR A 44 -17.38 13.18 -14.44
CA THR A 44 -17.17 14.62 -14.59
C THR A 44 -16.44 15.11 -13.34
N LEU A 45 -15.15 15.40 -13.46
CA LEU A 45 -14.30 15.91 -12.38
C LEU A 45 -14.18 17.43 -12.48
N GLN A 46 -14.47 18.11 -11.37
CA GLN A 46 -14.32 19.55 -11.24
C GLN A 46 -13.18 19.86 -10.27
N PRO A 47 -12.18 20.70 -10.62
CA PRO A 47 -11.18 21.17 -9.65
C PRO A 47 -11.84 22.00 -8.54
N GLU A 48 -11.44 21.73 -7.30
CA GLU A 48 -11.82 22.54 -6.14
C GLU A 48 -10.84 23.70 -5.94
N GLY A 49 -11.36 24.89 -5.64
CA GLY A 49 -10.56 26.08 -5.37
C GLY A 49 -10.06 26.82 -6.62
N GLU A 50 -8.98 27.59 -6.46
CA GLU A 50 -8.34 28.36 -7.53
C GLU A 50 -7.34 27.48 -8.29
N TYR A 51 -7.41 27.48 -9.63
CA TYR A 51 -6.61 26.61 -10.49
C TYR A 51 -5.96 27.37 -11.64
N ASP A 52 -4.76 26.94 -12.01
CA ASP A 52 -4.05 27.37 -13.22
C ASP A 52 -4.10 26.26 -14.28
N LYS A 53 -4.00 26.62 -15.57
CA LYS A 53 -3.98 25.66 -16.67
C LYS A 53 -2.86 24.63 -16.54
N ALA A 54 -1.68 25.05 -16.09
CA ALA A 54 -0.55 24.13 -15.89
C ALA A 54 -0.88 23.01 -14.87
N ASN A 55 -1.61 23.32 -13.79
CA ASN A 55 -2.03 22.33 -12.80
C ASN A 55 -3.14 21.42 -13.34
N LEU A 56 -4.02 21.96 -14.19
CA LEU A 56 -5.12 21.24 -14.83
C LEU A 56 -4.60 20.24 -15.89
N ASP A 57 -3.59 20.63 -16.67
CA ASP A 57 -2.92 19.74 -17.63
C ASP A 57 -2.21 18.58 -16.90
N VAL A 58 -1.55 18.85 -15.77
CA VAL A 58 -0.93 17.81 -14.91
C VAL A 58 -1.99 16.88 -14.31
N ALA A 59 -3.14 17.40 -13.87
CA ALA A 59 -4.23 16.57 -13.37
C ALA A 59 -4.78 15.64 -14.47
N VAL A 60 -4.95 16.12 -15.70
CA VAL A 60 -5.33 15.30 -16.86
C VAL A 60 -4.30 14.20 -17.13
N GLU A 61 -3.01 14.47 -17.00
CA GLU A 61 -1.95 13.47 -17.22
C GLU A 61 -1.93 12.39 -16.12
N ILE A 62 -2.13 12.78 -14.85
CA ILE A 62 -2.30 11.82 -13.74
C ILE A 62 -3.53 10.94 -13.96
N ILE A 63 -4.64 11.52 -14.45
CA ILE A 63 -5.86 10.77 -14.80
C ILE A 63 -5.58 9.77 -15.92
N ARG A 64 -4.86 10.15 -17.00
CA ARG A 64 -4.46 9.23 -18.08
C ARG A 64 -3.70 8.03 -17.54
N ALA A 65 -2.58 8.26 -16.84
CA ALA A 65 -1.73 7.19 -16.32
C ALA A 65 -2.49 6.21 -15.41
N ARG A 66 -3.46 6.71 -14.63
CA ARG A 66 -4.36 5.88 -13.81
C ARG A 66 -5.36 5.09 -14.63
N VAL A 67 -5.97 5.72 -15.64
CA VAL A 67 -6.92 5.06 -16.53
C VAL A 67 -6.24 3.93 -17.32
N ASP A 68 -5.02 4.15 -17.79
CA ASP A 68 -4.19 3.12 -18.43
C ASP A 68 -3.91 1.95 -17.47
N SER A 69 -3.70 2.23 -16.17
CA SER A 69 -3.51 1.18 -15.14
C SER A 69 -4.76 0.32 -14.87
N ILE A 70 -5.97 0.82 -15.19
CA ILE A 70 -7.23 0.07 -15.10
C ILE A 70 -7.37 -0.91 -16.30
N GLY A 71 -6.59 -0.71 -17.37
CA GLY A 71 -6.56 -1.59 -18.54
C GLY A 71 -7.81 -1.49 -19.42
N VAL A 72 -8.40 -0.29 -19.51
CA VAL A 72 -9.54 -0.02 -20.40
C VAL A 72 -9.07 0.12 -21.86
N ALA A 73 -9.94 -0.24 -22.80
CA ALA A 73 -9.67 -0.04 -24.22
C ALA A 73 -10.09 1.38 -24.63
N GLU A 74 -9.14 2.22 -25.05
CA GLU A 74 -9.41 3.54 -25.66
C GLU A 74 -10.23 4.50 -24.76
N PRO A 75 -9.65 5.00 -23.65
CA PRO A 75 -10.30 6.01 -22.82
C PRO A 75 -10.37 7.37 -23.53
N GLU A 76 -11.50 8.06 -23.38
CA GLU A 76 -11.68 9.43 -23.88
C GLU A 76 -11.66 10.41 -22.70
N ILE A 77 -10.73 11.37 -22.73
CA ILE A 77 -10.54 12.38 -21.67
C ILE A 77 -10.60 13.77 -22.31
N ILE A 78 -11.65 14.52 -22.00
CA ILE A 78 -11.96 15.83 -22.59
C ILE A 78 -11.87 16.90 -21.50
N LEU A 79 -11.16 17.99 -21.79
CA LEU A 79 -11.15 19.17 -20.95
C LEU A 79 -12.15 20.21 -21.49
N GLN A 80 -13.21 20.49 -20.72
CA GLN A 80 -14.27 21.43 -21.11
C GLN A 80 -14.43 22.52 -20.05
N GLY A 81 -13.99 23.74 -20.35
CA GLY A 81 -14.28 24.93 -19.53
C GLY A 81 -13.68 24.94 -18.11
N GLY A 82 -12.73 24.05 -17.81
CA GLY A 82 -12.18 23.84 -16.46
C GLY A 82 -12.55 22.48 -15.86
N THR A 83 -13.54 21.79 -16.43
CA THR A 83 -14.00 20.46 -16.02
C THR A 83 -13.30 19.37 -16.84
N VAL A 84 -12.89 18.27 -16.22
CA VAL A 84 -12.36 17.07 -16.91
C VAL A 84 -13.47 16.03 -17.01
N ILE A 85 -13.85 15.66 -18.24
CA ILE A 85 -14.80 14.58 -18.51
C ILE A 85 -14.01 13.35 -18.94
N VAL A 86 -14.26 12.22 -18.28
CA VAL A 86 -13.53 10.95 -18.48
C VAL A 86 -14.55 9.86 -18.83
N ASN A 87 -14.43 9.29 -20.03
CA ASN A 87 -15.27 8.20 -20.53
C ASN A 87 -14.45 6.91 -20.65
N LEU A 88 -14.95 5.84 -20.03
CA LEU A 88 -14.24 4.58 -19.84
C LEU A 88 -15.10 3.41 -20.37
N PRO A 89 -15.02 3.10 -21.67
CA PRO A 89 -15.73 1.97 -22.25
C PRO A 89 -15.13 0.62 -21.77
N GLY A 90 -15.99 -0.39 -21.57
CA GLY A 90 -15.55 -1.75 -21.26
C GLY A 90 -14.99 -1.98 -19.85
N VAL A 91 -15.12 -1.01 -18.93
CA VAL A 91 -14.79 -1.18 -17.50
C VAL A 91 -15.63 -2.30 -16.89
N LYS A 92 -14.95 -3.28 -16.28
CA LYS A 92 -15.59 -4.42 -15.59
C LYS A 92 -16.17 -4.07 -14.22
N ASP A 93 -15.48 -3.20 -13.48
CA ASP A 93 -15.92 -2.68 -12.17
C ASP A 93 -15.87 -1.15 -12.19
N GLN A 94 -17.04 -0.54 -12.28
CA GLN A 94 -17.18 0.91 -12.32
C GLN A 94 -16.77 1.55 -10.99
N GLN A 95 -17.05 0.93 -9.85
CA GLN A 95 -16.76 1.53 -8.53
C GLN A 95 -15.25 1.53 -8.27
N GLN A 96 -14.56 0.44 -8.63
CA GLN A 96 -13.10 0.38 -8.55
C GLN A 96 -12.44 1.40 -9.48
N ALA A 97 -12.94 1.56 -10.72
CA ALA A 97 -12.43 2.57 -11.65
C ALA A 97 -12.67 4.01 -11.15
N LEU A 98 -13.86 4.29 -10.61
CA LEU A 98 -14.21 5.57 -10.00
C LEU A 98 -13.29 5.92 -8.82
N ASP A 99 -13.00 4.96 -7.94
CA ASP A 99 -12.10 5.14 -6.80
C ASP A 99 -10.66 5.44 -7.26
N ILE A 100 -10.10 4.64 -8.17
CA ILE A 100 -8.74 4.85 -8.71
C ILE A 100 -8.58 6.21 -9.39
N ILE A 101 -9.61 6.70 -10.09
CA ILE A 101 -9.56 7.98 -10.81
C ILE A 101 -9.86 9.15 -9.87
N GLY A 102 -10.81 8.98 -8.95
CA GLY A 102 -11.29 10.02 -8.04
C GLY A 102 -10.39 10.30 -6.83
N ARG A 103 -9.52 9.36 -6.42
CA ARG A 103 -8.52 9.60 -5.37
C ARG A 103 -7.66 10.82 -5.72
N THR A 104 -7.58 11.83 -4.88
CA THR A 104 -6.48 12.81 -4.99
C THR A 104 -5.17 12.09 -4.72
N GLY A 105 -4.27 11.99 -5.72
CA GLY A 105 -2.98 11.30 -5.59
C GLY A 105 -1.98 12.06 -4.70
N GLU A 106 -2.36 12.30 -3.45
CA GLU A 106 -1.54 13.00 -2.48
C GLU A 106 -0.44 12.08 -1.96
N LEU A 107 0.77 12.35 -2.39
CA LEU A 107 1.98 11.79 -1.80
C LEU A 107 2.07 12.24 -0.33
N LEU A 108 2.01 11.31 0.63
CA LEU A 108 2.25 11.58 2.04
C LEU A 108 3.65 11.12 2.45
N LEU A 109 4.35 11.96 3.20
CA LEU A 109 5.69 11.71 3.72
C LEU A 109 5.56 11.37 5.21
N ARG A 110 5.71 10.08 5.55
CA ARG A 110 5.46 9.54 6.90
C ARG A 110 6.73 8.90 7.47
N PRO A 111 7.17 9.24 8.69
CA PRO A 111 8.32 8.58 9.28
C PRO A 111 7.97 7.13 9.64
N VAL A 112 8.90 6.20 9.42
CA VAL A 112 8.70 4.78 9.73
C VAL A 112 9.10 4.53 11.20
N LEU A 113 8.16 4.00 11.97
CA LEU A 113 8.37 3.63 13.37
C LEU A 113 8.90 2.20 13.51
N GLN A 114 8.39 1.28 12.67
CA GLN A 114 8.81 -0.12 12.66
C GLN A 114 8.59 -0.73 11.27
N THR A 115 9.48 -1.63 10.86
CA THR A 115 9.32 -2.47 9.67
C THR A 115 9.24 -3.94 10.04
N GLY A 116 8.57 -4.74 9.22
CA GLY A 116 8.52 -6.19 9.38
C GLY A 116 7.88 -6.87 8.19
N MET A 117 8.23 -8.14 7.98
CA MET A 117 7.44 -9.00 7.10
C MET A 117 6.26 -9.58 7.89
N LEU A 118 5.07 -9.57 7.29
CA LEU A 118 3.96 -10.36 7.80
C LEU A 118 4.36 -11.83 7.73
N LYS A 119 4.60 -12.45 8.88
CA LYS A 119 4.77 -13.90 8.98
C LYS A 119 3.38 -14.51 9.03
N ASP A 120 3.11 -15.49 8.17
CA ASP A 120 1.97 -16.41 8.29
C ASP A 120 2.13 -17.37 9.49
N ASN A 121 2.42 -16.82 10.67
CA ASN A 121 2.20 -17.50 11.92
C ASN A 121 0.77 -17.18 12.36
N GLY A 122 -0.13 -18.17 12.26
CA GLY A 122 -1.52 -18.11 12.72
C GLY A 122 -1.62 -18.04 14.25
N SER A 123 -1.05 -16.99 14.84
CA SER A 123 -0.93 -16.75 16.28
C SER A 123 -1.33 -15.31 16.59
N THR A 124 -2.63 -15.04 16.48
CA THR A 124 -3.23 -13.82 17.04
C THR A 124 -3.28 -13.96 18.56
N THR A 125 -2.15 -13.74 19.24
CA THR A 125 -2.14 -13.65 20.71
C THR A 125 -2.77 -12.34 21.15
N ILE A 126 -4.09 -12.36 21.32
CA ILE A 126 -4.77 -11.40 22.19
C ILE A 126 -4.23 -11.62 23.61
N PRO A 127 -3.72 -10.60 24.31
CA PRO A 127 -3.28 -10.77 25.70
C PRO A 127 -4.48 -11.11 26.59
N GLY A 128 -4.61 -12.38 27.00
CA GLY A 128 -5.64 -12.80 27.95
C GLY A 128 -6.14 -14.24 27.84
N ASP A 129 -5.96 -14.93 26.71
CA ASP A 129 -6.46 -16.31 26.56
C ASP A 129 -5.33 -17.32 26.35
N THR A 130 -5.25 -18.33 27.22
CA THR A 130 -4.21 -19.35 27.22
C THR A 130 -4.78 -20.67 26.74
N THR A 131 -4.86 -20.85 25.42
CA THR A 131 -5.14 -22.16 24.83
C THR A 131 -3.86 -22.99 24.80
N GLN A 132 -3.83 -24.05 25.61
CA GLN A 132 -2.69 -24.97 25.66
C GLN A 132 -2.55 -25.78 24.36
N ASP A 133 -1.29 -25.97 23.96
CA ASP A 133 -0.88 -26.89 22.89
C ASP A 133 -1.43 -28.29 23.13
N THR A 134 -2.24 -28.77 22.16
CA THR A 134 -2.48 -30.20 21.97
C THR A 134 -2.23 -30.61 20.52
N LYS A 135 -0.94 -30.84 20.22
CA LYS A 135 -0.46 -32.06 19.55
C LYS A 135 -0.86 -32.23 18.07
N GLN A 136 0.02 -31.78 17.18
CA GLN A 136 0.20 -32.35 15.83
C GLN A 136 1.38 -33.35 15.86
N PRO A 137 1.23 -34.61 15.40
CA PRO A 137 2.28 -35.62 15.52
C PRO A 137 3.36 -35.47 14.43
N ALA A 138 4.63 -35.47 14.85
CA ALA A 138 5.76 -35.64 13.94
C ALA A 138 5.89 -37.12 13.52
N VAL A 139 5.55 -37.44 12.26
CA VAL A 139 5.90 -38.72 11.64
C VAL A 139 7.35 -38.64 11.14
N THR A 140 8.26 -39.24 11.91
CA THR A 140 9.62 -39.53 11.45
C THR A 140 9.68 -40.99 11.04
N ASP A 141 9.83 -41.24 9.73
CA ASP A 141 10.03 -42.58 9.19
C ASP A 141 11.46 -43.06 9.50
N THR A 142 11.60 -44.12 10.32
CA THR A 142 12.81 -44.97 10.31
C THR A 142 12.49 -46.36 10.83
N VAL A 143 12.69 -47.37 9.99
CA VAL A 143 12.51 -48.82 10.29
C VAL A 143 13.89 -49.47 10.57
N PRO A 144 14.01 -50.72 11.09
CA PRO A 144 14.67 -50.90 12.38
C PRO A 144 15.90 -51.84 12.36
N VAL A 145 16.69 -51.82 13.44
CA VAL A 145 17.65 -52.89 13.78
C VAL A 145 17.51 -53.25 15.27
N ALA A 146 17.54 -54.55 15.58
CA ALA A 146 17.26 -55.10 16.90
C ALA A 146 18.51 -55.67 17.60
N GLY A 147 18.55 -55.64 18.95
CA GLY A 147 19.47 -56.50 19.71
C GLY A 147 19.80 -56.11 21.17
N GLY A 148 19.13 -56.75 22.14
CA GLY A 148 19.76 -57.15 23.42
C GLY A 148 19.41 -56.35 24.71
N PRO A 149 19.45 -56.96 25.93
CA PRO A 149 18.76 -56.42 27.12
C PRO A 149 19.65 -56.16 28.38
N GLY A 150 19.16 -55.34 29.35
CA GLY A 150 19.72 -55.31 30.71
C GLY A 150 19.27 -54.19 31.70
N SER A 151 18.51 -54.59 32.74
CA SER A 151 18.45 -54.03 34.12
C SER A 151 18.11 -52.54 34.45
N SER A 152 16.81 -52.30 34.66
CA SER A 152 16.14 -51.96 35.97
C SER A 152 16.49 -50.75 36.89
N ARG A 153 15.39 -50.15 37.40
CA ARG A 153 15.18 -49.46 38.73
C ARG A 153 15.62 -47.98 38.80
N HIS A 154 14.87 -47.02 39.38
CA HIS A 154 13.87 -47.05 40.48
C HIS A 154 12.62 -46.15 40.25
N ILE A 155 11.56 -46.41 41.03
CA ILE A 155 10.34 -45.59 41.19
C ILE A 155 10.38 -44.88 42.56
N ASN A 156 9.90 -43.63 42.64
CA ASN A 156 9.17 -42.98 43.77
C ASN A 156 9.02 -41.47 43.47
N THR A 157 8.01 -40.71 43.94
CA THR A 157 6.62 -40.97 44.39
C THR A 157 5.91 -39.60 44.42
N SER A 158 4.62 -39.55 44.09
CA SER A 158 3.83 -38.31 44.10
C SER A 158 3.52 -37.77 45.50
N THR A 159 3.44 -36.45 45.67
CA THR A 159 2.55 -35.80 46.65
C THR A 159 2.01 -34.49 46.10
N VAL A 160 0.68 -34.35 46.12
CA VAL A 160 -0.09 -33.15 45.77
C VAL A 160 -0.69 -32.60 47.06
N THR A 161 -0.56 -31.29 47.32
CA THR A 161 -1.40 -30.57 48.29
C THR A 161 -1.57 -29.11 47.89
N SER A 162 -2.79 -28.73 47.50
CA SER A 162 -3.25 -27.33 47.45
C SER A 162 -3.60 -26.85 48.87
N THR A 163 -3.53 -25.54 49.18
CA THR A 163 -4.42 -24.88 50.17
C THR A 163 -4.42 -23.34 50.00
N THR A 164 -5.58 -22.77 50.31
CA THR A 164 -6.21 -21.47 50.05
C THR A 164 -5.61 -20.18 50.65
N VAL A 165 -6.07 -19.06 50.07
CA VAL A 165 -5.98 -17.64 50.49
C VAL A 165 -6.84 -17.34 51.74
N PRO A 166 -6.51 -16.29 52.52
CA PRO A 166 -7.52 -15.48 53.24
C PRO A 166 -7.43 -13.97 52.95
N VAL A 167 -8.54 -13.24 53.19
CA VAL A 167 -8.72 -11.80 52.92
C VAL A 167 -9.39 -11.10 54.12
N SER A 168 -8.99 -9.84 54.40
CA SER A 168 -9.67 -8.74 55.14
C SER A 168 -8.93 -8.16 56.35
N GLY A 169 -8.89 -6.82 56.49
CA GLY A 169 -8.51 -6.11 57.74
C GLY A 169 -7.97 -4.66 57.53
N SER A 170 -8.25 -3.73 58.45
CA SER A 170 -7.97 -2.28 58.36
C SER A 170 -7.89 -1.67 59.79
N THR A 171 -7.39 -0.47 60.13
CA THR A 171 -7.22 0.82 59.40
C THR A 171 -6.10 1.70 60.06
N THR A 172 -6.05 3.00 59.71
CA THR A 172 -5.51 4.18 60.46
C THR A 172 -4.00 4.47 60.55
N VAL A 173 -3.53 5.34 59.63
CA VAL A 173 -2.80 6.65 59.76
C VAL A 173 -1.76 6.92 60.89
N PRO A 174 -0.88 7.96 60.78
CA PRO A 174 0.10 8.23 59.71
C PRO A 174 1.50 8.65 60.26
N VAL A 175 2.61 8.43 59.52
CA VAL A 175 3.90 9.12 59.78
C VAL A 175 4.55 9.50 58.45
N LEU A 176 5.17 10.69 58.41
CA LEU A 176 5.79 11.29 57.24
C LEU A 176 7.33 11.13 57.26
N ASP A 177 7.89 10.98 56.06
CA ASP A 177 9.25 11.32 55.64
C ASP A 177 10.45 10.40 56.01
N SER A 178 10.86 9.58 55.04
CA SER A 178 12.22 9.62 54.46
C SER A 178 12.29 8.64 53.28
N ALA A 179 12.62 9.15 52.09
CA ALA A 179 12.56 8.36 50.85
C ALA A 179 13.62 7.24 50.79
N THR A 180 13.22 6.05 50.34
CA THR A 180 14.12 4.99 49.85
C THR A 180 13.47 4.32 48.64
N VAL A 181 14.28 4.10 47.60
CA VAL A 181 13.83 3.75 46.24
C VAL A 181 13.29 2.32 46.18
N ALA A 182 12.04 2.16 45.73
CA ALA A 182 11.48 0.88 45.30
C ALA A 182 11.79 0.65 43.80
N PRO A 183 11.99 -0.61 43.36
CA PRO A 183 12.36 -0.90 41.98
C PRO A 183 11.24 -0.56 41.00
N THR A 184 11.63 -0.01 39.86
CA THR A 184 10.76 0.45 38.77
C THR A 184 9.84 -0.65 38.26
N ASP A 185 8.53 -0.39 38.29
CA ASP A 185 7.52 -1.22 37.62
C ASP A 185 7.84 -1.30 36.12
N ALA A 186 7.64 -2.47 35.51
CA ALA A 186 8.10 -2.72 34.16
C ALA A 186 7.37 -1.81 33.17
N ALA A 187 8.13 -0.90 32.53
CA ALA A 187 7.59 0.06 31.59
C ALA A 187 6.76 -0.65 30.52
N ALA A 188 5.43 -0.46 30.56
CA ALA A 188 4.56 -0.87 29.49
C ALA A 188 5.05 -0.22 28.19
N ALA A 189 5.38 -1.04 27.19
CA ALA A 189 5.76 -0.53 25.89
C ALA A 189 4.67 0.42 25.39
N PRO A 190 5.01 1.59 24.81
CA PRO A 190 4.02 2.54 24.32
C PRO A 190 3.14 1.82 23.31
N LYS A 191 1.87 1.63 23.68
CA LYS A 191 0.90 0.92 22.86
C LYS A 191 0.52 1.86 21.73
N VAL A 192 1.25 1.77 20.62
CA VAL A 192 0.98 2.54 19.40
C VAL A 192 -0.43 2.19 18.95
N GLU A 193 -1.36 3.13 19.08
CA GLU A 193 -2.72 2.96 18.58
C GLU A 193 -2.69 3.08 17.05
N LEU A 194 -2.93 1.95 16.39
CA LEU A 194 -3.02 1.89 14.93
C LEU A 194 -4.38 2.45 14.50
N GLY A 195 -4.32 3.52 13.73
CA GLY A 195 -5.42 4.07 12.98
C GLY A 195 -5.98 3.10 11.94
N THR A 196 -7.28 3.24 11.66
CA THR A 196 -8.00 2.36 10.72
C THR A 196 -8.07 2.92 9.29
N ASP A 197 -7.75 4.20 9.08
CA ASP A 197 -7.71 4.83 7.76
C ASP A 197 -6.26 5.00 7.27
N PRO A 198 -5.81 4.24 6.26
CA PRO A 198 -4.47 4.36 5.67
C PRO A 198 -4.10 5.77 5.19
N ASN A 199 -5.11 6.58 4.84
CA ASN A 199 -4.94 7.91 4.26
C ASN A 199 -5.02 9.04 5.29
N ASP A 200 -5.43 8.77 6.54
CA ASP A 200 -5.47 9.81 7.58
C ASP A 200 -4.02 10.26 7.91
N PRO A 201 -3.66 11.53 7.66
CA PRO A 201 -2.32 12.04 7.90
C PRO A 201 -2.03 12.24 9.40
N THR A 202 -3.02 12.23 10.27
CA THR A 202 -2.87 12.50 11.72
C THR A 202 -2.61 11.23 12.54
N GLN A 203 -2.97 10.06 12.02
CA GLN A 203 -2.89 8.79 12.75
C GLN A 203 -1.53 8.10 12.55
N THR A 204 -1.23 7.10 13.38
CA THR A 204 -0.16 6.12 13.11
C THR A 204 -0.81 4.88 12.52
N VAL A 205 -0.33 4.34 11.40
CA VAL A 205 -1.03 3.27 10.67
C VAL A 205 -0.06 2.17 10.21
N LEU A 206 -0.60 0.97 9.98
CA LEU A 206 0.12 -0.14 9.36
C LEU A 206 -0.18 -0.15 7.86
N LEU A 207 0.85 0.09 7.04
CA LEU A 207 0.75 0.04 5.59
C LEU A 207 1.61 -1.09 5.03
N LEU A 208 1.26 -1.56 3.84
CA LEU A 208 2.07 -2.51 3.08
C LEU A 208 2.68 -1.81 1.86
N ASP A 209 3.83 -2.29 1.40
CA ASP A 209 4.34 -1.99 0.05
C ASP A 209 3.84 -3.03 -0.98
N LYS A 210 4.17 -2.79 -2.25
CA LYS A 210 3.84 -3.69 -3.38
C LYS A 210 4.50 -5.07 -3.28
N GLN A 211 5.43 -5.28 -2.34
CA GLN A 211 6.20 -6.51 -2.14
C GLN A 211 5.71 -7.29 -0.90
N GLY A 212 4.72 -6.75 -0.17
CA GLY A 212 4.15 -7.37 1.04
C GLY A 212 4.93 -7.10 2.32
N ILE A 213 5.90 -6.19 2.31
CA ILE A 213 6.58 -5.74 3.54
C ILE A 213 5.65 -4.75 4.24
N ALA A 214 5.51 -4.90 5.56
CA ALA A 214 4.67 -4.07 6.39
C ALA A 214 5.48 -3.00 7.14
N TYR A 215 4.96 -1.78 7.14
CA TYR A 215 5.55 -0.58 7.74
C TYR A 215 4.54 0.01 8.71
N VAL A 216 4.90 0.11 9.99
CA VAL A 216 4.19 0.99 10.94
C VAL A 216 4.72 2.40 10.69
N VAL A 217 3.88 3.27 10.15
CA VAL A 217 4.23 4.65 9.79
C VAL A 217 3.51 5.63 10.70
N GLY A 218 4.23 6.62 11.22
CA GLY A 218 3.68 7.67 12.07
C GLY A 218 2.77 8.63 11.31
N PRO A 219 2.31 9.70 11.99
CA PRO A 219 1.60 10.81 11.35
C PRO A 219 2.43 11.41 10.20
N ALA A 220 1.76 11.85 9.14
CA ALA A 220 2.42 12.48 8.00
C ALA A 220 3.09 13.79 8.44
N GLY A 221 4.41 13.85 8.30
CA GLY A 221 5.18 15.06 8.59
C GLY A 221 5.02 16.11 7.50
N ALA A 222 4.76 15.69 6.25
CA ALA A 222 4.40 16.57 5.15
C ALA A 222 3.67 15.80 4.04
N SER A 223 3.20 16.52 3.01
CA SER A 223 2.77 15.93 1.74
C SER A 223 3.65 16.39 0.57
N GLY A 224 3.44 15.83 -0.62
CA GLY A 224 4.21 16.12 -1.83
C GLY A 224 4.23 17.60 -2.23
N LYS A 225 3.37 18.42 -1.62
CA LYS A 225 3.38 19.89 -1.68
C LYS A 225 4.70 20.53 -1.23
N VAL A 226 5.60 19.79 -0.55
CA VAL A 226 6.98 20.27 -0.24
C VAL A 226 7.87 20.38 -1.49
N PHE A 227 7.57 19.59 -2.52
CA PHE A 227 8.35 19.51 -3.74
C PHE A 227 7.88 20.53 -4.79
N LYS A 228 8.79 20.91 -5.69
CA LYS A 228 8.44 21.56 -6.95
C LYS A 228 7.98 20.47 -7.94
N ASN A 229 7.20 20.87 -8.94
CA ASN A 229 6.76 19.99 -10.02
C ASN A 229 7.88 19.82 -11.09
N ASP A 230 9.08 19.44 -10.64
CA ASP A 230 10.29 19.26 -11.46
C ASP A 230 11.02 17.93 -11.18
N ALA A 231 10.32 16.98 -10.56
CA ALA A 231 10.81 15.63 -10.31
C ALA A 231 11.23 14.95 -11.61
N ARG A 232 12.46 14.44 -11.64
CA ARG A 232 13.07 13.78 -12.80
C ARG A 232 13.76 12.49 -12.37
N ALA A 233 13.66 11.45 -13.19
CA ALA A 233 14.50 10.28 -13.05
C ALA A 233 15.94 10.63 -13.48
N ASP A 234 16.91 10.23 -12.66
CA ASP A 234 18.34 10.30 -12.92
C ASP A 234 18.94 8.90 -12.74
N VAL A 235 19.67 8.43 -13.74
CA VAL A 235 20.22 7.07 -13.80
C VAL A 235 21.74 7.17 -13.77
N GLN A 236 22.27 7.42 -12.58
CA GLN A 236 23.72 7.45 -12.37
C GLN A 236 24.21 6.04 -12.04
N THR A 237 25.25 5.59 -12.74
CA THR A 237 25.93 4.30 -12.48
C THR A 237 25.05 3.05 -12.60
N GLY A 238 23.85 3.16 -13.18
CA GLY A 238 22.89 2.05 -13.35
C GLY A 238 21.89 1.89 -12.20
N GLU A 239 21.89 2.79 -11.20
CA GLU A 239 20.87 2.84 -10.15
C GLU A 239 19.80 3.89 -10.51
N TRP A 240 18.53 3.51 -10.43
CA TRP A 240 17.42 4.42 -10.66
C TRP A 240 17.22 5.33 -9.45
N THR A 241 17.33 6.63 -9.66
CA THR A 241 17.12 7.63 -8.61
C THR A 241 16.14 8.69 -9.09
N VAL A 242 15.34 9.26 -8.18
CA VAL A 242 14.49 10.41 -8.47
C VAL A 242 15.13 11.64 -7.83
N VAL A 243 15.41 12.66 -8.64
CA VAL A 243 15.88 13.96 -8.18
C VAL A 243 14.73 14.95 -8.30
N VAL A 244 14.44 15.69 -7.23
CA VAL A 244 13.34 16.66 -7.17
C VAL A 244 13.76 17.89 -6.39
N SER A 245 13.33 19.08 -6.80
CA SER A 245 13.63 20.31 -6.06
C SER A 245 12.65 20.53 -4.92
N LEU A 246 13.12 21.09 -3.82
CA LEU A 246 12.28 21.60 -2.73
C LEU A 246 11.71 22.97 -3.08
N ARG A 247 10.49 23.25 -2.63
CA ARG A 247 9.95 24.61 -2.56
C ARG A 247 10.59 25.34 -1.39
N SER A 248 10.74 26.66 -1.49
CA SER A 248 11.28 27.47 -0.40
C SER A 248 10.16 27.96 0.51
N GLY A 249 10.36 27.90 1.83
CA GLY A 249 9.46 28.42 2.85
C GLY A 249 8.94 27.36 3.82
N ALA A 250 8.03 27.78 4.70
CA ALA A 250 7.51 26.95 5.79
C ALA A 250 6.97 25.58 5.32
N ASP A 251 6.19 25.57 4.22
CA ASP A 251 5.57 24.36 3.67
C ASP A 251 6.48 23.56 2.72
N GLY A 252 7.77 23.90 2.64
CA GLY A 252 8.74 23.35 1.69
C GLY A 252 10.00 22.82 2.37
N ASP A 253 11.13 23.44 2.06
CA ASP A 253 12.46 23.13 2.61
C ASP A 253 12.51 23.11 4.14
N VAL A 254 11.82 24.03 4.81
CA VAL A 254 11.74 24.05 6.29
C VAL A 254 11.05 22.79 6.83
N GLN A 255 9.91 22.39 6.27
CA GLN A 255 9.19 21.20 6.72
C GLN A 255 9.94 19.91 6.35
N TRP A 256 10.55 19.87 5.16
CA TRP A 256 11.39 18.75 4.74
C TRP A 256 12.60 18.56 5.68
N ASN A 257 13.38 19.62 5.93
CA ASN A 257 14.57 19.56 6.78
C ASN A 257 14.20 19.19 8.24
N LYS A 258 13.05 19.64 8.75
CA LYS A 258 12.54 19.23 10.06
C LYS A 258 12.32 17.70 10.15
N MET A 259 11.72 17.09 9.13
CA MET A 259 11.55 15.63 9.07
C MET A 259 12.89 14.91 8.87
N ALA A 260 13.72 15.42 7.97
CA ALA A 260 15.02 14.84 7.65
C ALA A 260 15.93 14.79 8.89
N ALA A 261 16.03 15.91 9.63
CA ALA A 261 16.76 15.96 10.89
C ALA A 261 16.18 15.00 11.95
N ALA A 262 14.85 14.82 12.02
CA ALA A 262 14.22 13.88 12.96
C ALA A 262 14.55 12.42 12.64
N CYS A 263 14.60 12.05 11.36
CA CYS A 263 14.98 10.70 10.89
C CYS A 263 16.49 10.46 10.96
N PHE A 264 17.31 11.42 10.52
CA PHE A 264 18.77 11.32 10.57
C PHE A 264 19.28 11.10 12.00
N ASN A 265 18.74 11.86 12.97
CA ASN A 265 19.08 11.72 14.39
C ASN A 265 18.37 10.53 15.08
N ARG A 266 17.57 9.73 14.35
CA ARG A 266 16.76 8.61 14.87
C ARG A 266 15.98 8.96 16.14
N THR A 267 15.31 10.11 16.12
CA THR A 267 14.46 10.56 17.22
C THR A 267 13.24 9.64 17.39
N GLU A 268 12.52 9.76 18.51
CA GLU A 268 11.28 8.98 18.77
C GLU A 268 10.23 9.10 17.66
N VAL A 269 10.24 10.19 16.89
CA VAL A 269 9.36 10.43 15.74
C VAL A 269 9.71 9.56 14.53
N CYS A 270 10.99 9.18 14.38
CA CYS A 270 11.50 8.42 13.24
C CYS A 270 12.68 7.50 13.65
N PRO A 271 12.46 6.51 14.52
CA PRO A 271 13.52 5.74 15.17
C PRO A 271 14.29 4.84 14.18
N THR A 272 13.68 4.45 13.07
CA THR A 272 14.33 3.67 12.00
C THR A 272 15.27 4.51 11.14
N GLY A 273 15.07 5.83 11.10
CA GLY A 273 15.67 6.73 10.11
C GLY A 273 15.14 6.57 8.69
N GLN A 274 14.05 5.83 8.48
CA GLN A 274 13.38 5.68 7.18
C GLN A 274 12.19 6.62 7.05
N LEU A 275 12.04 7.24 5.87
CA LEU A 275 10.90 8.09 5.52
C LEU A 275 10.07 7.38 4.44
N ALA A 276 8.88 6.89 4.81
CA ALA A 276 7.97 6.27 3.87
C ALA A 276 7.29 7.31 2.98
N MET A 277 7.36 7.07 1.68
CA MET A 277 6.59 7.75 0.65
C MET A 277 5.34 6.94 0.36
N VAL A 278 4.20 7.45 0.81
CA VAL A 278 2.90 6.78 0.75
C VAL A 278 2.05 7.46 -0.32
N LEU A 279 1.41 6.68 -1.18
CA LEU A 279 0.44 7.16 -2.16
C LEU A 279 -0.80 6.27 -2.09
N ASP A 280 -1.98 6.88 -1.96
CA ASP A 280 -3.27 6.18 -1.93
C ASP A 280 -3.31 4.99 -0.93
N GLY A 281 -2.75 5.19 0.27
CA GLY A 281 -2.66 4.20 1.34
C GLY A 281 -1.61 3.09 1.16
N THR A 282 -0.78 3.15 0.12
CA THR A 282 0.25 2.15 -0.19
C THR A 282 1.65 2.74 -0.05
N VAL A 283 2.60 2.01 0.55
CA VAL A 283 4.01 2.44 0.57
C VAL A 283 4.62 2.20 -0.82
N ILE A 284 5.08 3.27 -1.47
CA ILE A 284 5.77 3.21 -2.77
C ILE A 284 7.26 2.99 -2.57
N SER A 285 7.85 3.58 -1.52
CA SER A 285 9.24 3.37 -1.11
C SER A 285 9.47 3.88 0.31
N ALA A 286 10.46 3.36 1.03
CA ALA A 286 10.87 3.82 2.36
C ALA A 286 12.41 4.01 2.47
N PRO A 287 12.98 4.99 1.74
CA PRO A 287 14.41 5.31 1.81
C PRO A 287 14.88 5.71 3.22
N THR A 288 16.15 5.44 3.52
CA THR A 288 16.83 5.95 4.72
C THR A 288 17.31 7.39 4.51
N VAL A 289 17.08 8.26 5.49
CA VAL A 289 17.57 9.63 5.48
C VAL A 289 19.05 9.67 5.90
N ASN A 290 19.92 10.07 4.98
CA ASN A 290 21.38 10.09 5.18
C ASN A 290 21.95 11.49 5.50
N GLU A 291 21.14 12.55 5.38
CA GLU A 291 21.55 13.94 5.60
C GLU A 291 20.46 14.66 6.44
N PRO A 292 20.82 15.47 7.45
CA PRO A 292 19.84 16.14 8.30
C PRO A 292 19.19 17.37 7.64
N GLU A 293 19.89 18.04 6.72
CA GLU A 293 19.45 19.30 6.08
C GLU A 293 19.89 19.36 4.61
N PHE A 294 18.98 19.78 3.74
CA PHE A 294 19.19 19.84 2.28
C PHE A 294 19.24 21.29 1.79
N THR A 295 20.38 21.96 1.98
CA THR A 295 20.58 23.37 1.61
C THR A 295 20.73 23.60 0.10
N GLY A 296 21.02 22.55 -0.67
CA GLY A 296 21.11 22.60 -2.14
C GLY A 296 19.76 22.74 -2.86
N GLY A 297 18.65 22.80 -2.12
CA GLY A 297 17.30 22.99 -2.68
C GLY A 297 16.79 21.83 -3.53
N SER A 298 17.46 20.69 -3.51
CA SER A 298 17.04 19.44 -4.18
C SER A 298 17.33 18.23 -3.30
N VAL A 299 16.54 17.18 -3.50
CA VAL A 299 16.61 15.91 -2.79
C VAL A 299 16.78 14.81 -3.82
N GLN A 300 17.67 13.87 -3.53
CA GLN A 300 17.86 12.66 -4.31
C GLN A 300 17.27 11.47 -3.54
N ILE A 301 16.36 10.73 -4.16
CA ILE A 301 15.62 9.62 -3.55
C ILE A 301 15.89 8.34 -4.35
N SER A 302 16.59 7.39 -3.75
CA SER A 302 16.84 6.05 -4.32
C SER A 302 15.83 5.02 -3.82
N GLY A 303 15.69 3.94 -4.60
CA GLY A 303 14.73 2.88 -4.32
C GLY A 303 14.69 1.85 -5.45
N ALA A 304 13.92 0.78 -5.25
CA ALA A 304 13.69 -0.24 -6.27
C ALA A 304 12.70 0.23 -7.36
N PHE A 305 13.00 1.37 -7.99
CA PHE A 305 12.19 1.92 -9.07
C PHE A 305 12.43 1.12 -10.36
N THR A 306 11.35 0.69 -10.98
CA THR A 306 11.36 0.13 -12.34
C THR A 306 10.75 1.16 -13.27
N ALA A 307 11.41 1.44 -14.40
CA ALA A 307 10.77 2.18 -15.47
C ALA A 307 9.71 1.28 -16.12
N THR A 308 8.45 1.72 -16.02
CA THR A 308 7.29 1.18 -16.75
C THR A 308 6.94 2.13 -17.88
#